data_AF-A0A1C5NLP2-F1
#
_entry.id   AF-A0A1C5NLP2-F1
#
_cell.length_a   1.000
_cell.length_b   1.000
_cell.length_c   1.000
_cell.angle_alpha   90.00
_cell.angle_beta   90.00
_cell.angle_gamma   90.00
#
_symmetry.space_group_name_H-M   'P 1'
#
loop_
_entity.id
_entity.type
_entity.pdbx_description
1 polymer ?
#
loop_
_entity_poly.entity_id
_entity_poly.type
_entity_poly.pdbx_seq_one_letter_code
_entity_poly.pdbx_strand_id
1 'polypeptide(L)' 'MFIKVAGEKKEYPEGLTVKELIEKEDIETPQYVTVTINDEFVESGAFESTEVKDGDEIEFLYFMGGGAR' A
#
# COMPACT_ATOMS: atom_id res chain seq x y z
N MET A 1 -1.16 6.54 -14.30
CA MET A 1 -2.43 6.32 -13.59
C MET A 1 -2.52 7.22 -12.36
N PHE A 2 -3.73 7.66 -12.04
CA PHE A 2 -4.04 8.41 -10.84
C PHE A 2 -4.64 7.49 -9.79
N ILE A 3 -4.03 7.45 -8.62
CA ILE A 3 -4.51 6.68 -7.47
C ILE A 3 -4.54 7.57 -6.24
N LYS A 4 -5.24 7.15 -5.20
CA LYS A 4 -5.25 7.82 -3.91
C LYS A 4 -4.37 7.03 -2.96
N VAL A 5 -3.33 7.64 -2.42
CA VAL A 5 -2.39 7.00 -1.49
C VAL A 5 -2.45 7.76 -0.17
N ALA A 6 -2.81 7.07 0.91
CA ALA A 6 -2.94 7.65 2.25
C ALA A 6 -3.78 8.93 2.29
N GLY A 7 -4.87 8.98 1.51
CA GLY A 7 -5.75 10.14 1.43
C GLY A 7 -5.44 11.14 0.30
N GLU A 8 -4.25 11.08 -0.31
CA GLU A 8 -3.80 12.05 -1.31
C GLU A 8 -3.83 11.48 -2.74
N LYS A 9 -4.37 12.26 -3.70
CA LYS A 9 -4.36 11.87 -5.11
C LYS A 9 -2.96 12.09 -5.71
N LYS A 10 -2.34 11.03 -6.21
CA LYS A 10 -0.99 11.02 -6.76
C LYS A 10 -0.95 10.33 -8.13
N GLU A 11 0.07 10.65 -8.93
CA GLU A 11 0.29 10.07 -10.26
C GLU A 11 1.46 9.08 -10.25
N TYR A 12 1.24 7.89 -10.78
CA TYR A 12 2.24 6.82 -10.90
C TYR A 12 2.23 6.20 -12.30
N PRO A 13 3.32 5.54 -12.74
CA PRO A 13 3.32 4.75 -13.97
C PRO A 13 2.30 3.60 -13.89
N GLU A 14 1.81 3.16 -15.05
CA GLU A 14 0.96 1.95 -15.14
C GLU A 14 1.79 0.68 -14.90
N GLY A 15 1.12 -0.39 -14.45
CA GLY A 15 1.76 -1.68 -14.16
C GLY A 15 2.59 -1.70 -12.88
N LEU A 16 2.37 -0.74 -11.98
CA LEU A 16 3.04 -0.67 -10.69
C LEU A 16 2.50 -1.75 -9.74
N THR A 17 3.37 -2.50 -9.09
CA THR A 17 2.99 -3.44 -8.04
C THR A 17 2.87 -2.75 -6.68
N VAL A 18 2.19 -3.40 -5.72
CA VAL A 18 2.12 -2.92 -4.33
C VAL A 18 3.52 -2.78 -3.72
N LYS A 19 4.44 -3.72 -4.00
CA LYS A 19 5.82 -3.64 -3.54
C LYS A 19 6.53 -2.37 -4.05
N GLU A 20 6.46 -2.11 -5.35
CA GLU A 20 7.09 -0.93 -5.93
C GLU A 20 6.47 0.37 -5.41
N LEU A 21 5.18 0.37 -5.10
CA LEU A 21 4.52 1.51 -4.48
C LEU A 21 5.07 1.78 -3.07
N ILE A 22 5.24 0.74 -2.25
CA ILE A 22 5.87 0.84 -0.91
C ILE A 22 7.28 1.42 -1.01
N GLU A 23 8.08 0.96 -1.97
CA GLU A 23 9.44 1.46 -2.20
C GLU A 23 9.45 2.92 -2.66
N LYS A 24 8.49 3.33 -3.50
CA LYS A 24 8.35 4.72 -3.98
C LYS A 24 7.88 5.69 -2.89
N GLU A 25 7.06 5.23 -1.96
CA GLU A 25 6.55 6.02 -0.85
C GLU A 25 7.55 6.12 0.32
N ASP A 26 8.75 5.54 0.18
CA ASP A 26 9.83 5.56 1.17
C ASP A 26 9.34 5.12 2.56
N ILE A 27 8.52 4.07 2.58
CA ILE A 27 7.94 3.53 3.81
C ILE A 27 9.07 3.02 4.71
N GLU A 28 9.25 3.64 5.88
CA GLU A 28 10.38 3.36 6.79
C GLU A 28 10.42 1.90 7.29
N THR A 29 9.25 1.26 7.44
CA THR A 29 9.14 -0.09 8.00
C THR A 29 8.24 -1.00 7.16
N PRO A 30 8.66 -1.35 5.93
CA PRO A 30 7.81 -2.07 4.96
C PRO A 30 7.49 -3.51 5.40
N GLN A 31 8.28 -4.08 6.29
CA GLN A 31 8.04 -5.41 6.87
C GLN A 31 6.90 -5.45 7.91
N TYR A 32 6.46 -4.29 8.42
CA TYR A 32 5.40 -4.16 9.43
C TYR A 32 4.18 -3.41 8.89
N VAL A 33 4.19 -3.03 7.61
CA VAL A 33 3.07 -2.35 6.98
C VAL A 33 2.03 -3.37 6.51
N THR A 34 0.77 -3.08 6.77
CA THR A 34 -0.37 -3.74 6.15
C THR A 34 -0.91 -2.81 5.06
N VAL A 35 -1.20 -3.35 3.89
CA VAL A 35 -1.70 -2.56 2.76
C VAL A 35 -3.15 -2.94 2.50
N THR A 36 -4.00 -1.94 2.30
CA THR A 36 -5.33 -2.13 1.71
C THR A 36 -5.40 -1.50 0.33
N ILE A 37 -6.16 -2.11 -0.57
CA ILE A 37 -6.59 -1.53 -1.84
C ILE A 37 -8.11 -1.50 -1.82
N ASN A 38 -8.72 -0.32 -1.90
CA ASN A 38 -10.17 -0.12 -1.85
C ASN A 38 -10.82 -0.83 -0.64
N ASP A 39 -10.27 -0.62 0.56
CA ASP A 39 -10.67 -1.27 1.82
C ASP A 39 -10.43 -2.80 1.91
N GLU A 40 -9.87 -3.43 0.88
CA GLU A 40 -9.52 -4.86 0.89
C GLU A 40 -8.05 -5.09 1.24
N PHE A 41 -7.79 -6.00 2.18
CA PHE A 41 -6.42 -6.33 2.59
C PHE A 41 -5.66 -7.09 1.50
N VAL A 42 -4.44 -6.63 1.22
CA VAL A 42 -3.49 -7.36 0.38
C VAL A 42 -2.56 -8.15 1.29
N GLU A 43 -2.45 -9.46 1.05
CA GLU A 43 -1.50 -10.30 1.77
C GLU A 43 -0.06 -9.90 1.43
N SER A 44 0.83 -9.86 2.42
CA SER A 44 2.22 -9.44 2.22
C SER A 44 2.98 -10.30 1.20
N GLY A 45 2.65 -11.60 1.12
CA GLY A 45 3.19 -12.51 0.10
C GLY A 45 2.70 -12.23 -1.33
N ALA A 46 1.66 -11.41 -1.50
CA ALA A 46 1.09 -11.04 -2.79
C ALA A 46 1.56 -9.65 -3.28
N PHE A 47 2.36 -8.91 -2.50
CA PHE A 47 2.78 -7.54 -2.86
C PHE A 47 3.55 -7.45 -4.18
N GLU A 48 4.29 -8.51 -4.54
CA GLU A 48 5.06 -8.58 -5.80
C GLU A 48 4.20 -8.90 -7.02
N SER A 49 3.00 -9.44 -6.83
CA SER A 49 2.12 -9.90 -7.92
C SER A 49 0.83 -9.08 -8.02
N THR A 50 0.52 -8.28 -7.00
CA THR A 50 -0.67 -7.43 -6.97
C THR A 50 -0.35 -6.12 -7.68
N GLU A 51 -0.92 -5.95 -8.87
CA GLU A 51 -0.84 -4.70 -9.63
C GLU A 51 -1.86 -3.68 -9.09
N VAL A 52 -1.39 -2.45 -8.94
CA VAL A 52 -2.23 -1.30 -8.61
C VAL A 52 -2.83 -0.75 -9.91
N LYS A 53 -4.11 -0.38 -9.86
CA LYS A 53 -4.88 0.07 -11.03
C LYS A 53 -5.26 1.54 -10.91
N ASP A 54 -5.53 2.15 -12.06
CA ASP A 54 -6.05 3.52 -12.09
C ASP A 54 -7.35 3.64 -11.29
N GLY A 55 -7.41 4.66 -10.43
CA GLY A 55 -8.55 4.92 -9.55
C GLY A 55 -8.51 4.21 -8.19
N ASP A 56 -7.55 3.31 -7.95
CA ASP A 56 -7.46 2.62 -6.66
C ASP A 56 -7.17 3.58 -5.50
N GLU A 57 -7.71 3.24 -4.33
CA GLU A 57 -7.39 3.85 -3.04
C GLU A 57 -6.52 2.91 -2.20
N ILE A 58 -5.33 3.36 -1.83
CA ILE A 58 -4.31 2.59 -1.12
C ILE A 58 -4.09 3.21 0.25
N GLU A 59 -4.20 2.39 1.30
CA GLU A 59 -3.82 2.79 2.65
C GLU A 59 -2.71 1.92 3.21
N PHE A 60 -1.79 2.56 3.93
CA PHE A 60 -0.71 1.92 4.66
C PHE A 60 -1.03 1.96 6.16
N LEU A 61 -1.27 0.79 6.74
CA LEU A 61 -1.64 0.64 8.14
C LEU A 61 -0.45 0.05 8.92
N TYR A 62 -0.10 0.69 10.03
CA TYR A 62 0.86 0.16 10.98
C TYR A 62 0.13 -0.34 12.22
N PHE A 63 0.04 -1.65 12.39
CA PHE A 63 -0.46 -2.24 13.62
C PHE A 63 0.64 -2.19 14.68
N MET A 64 0.81 -1.02 15.31
CA MET A 64 1.56 -0.92 16.55
C MET A 64 0.72 -1.56 17.66
N GLY A 65 0.97 -2.84 17.94
CA GLY A 65 0.28 -3.64 18.94
C GLY A 65 0.33 -3.01 20.35
N GLY A 66 -0.61 -2.12 20.64
CA GLY A 66 -0.85 -1.55 21.96
C GLY A 66 -1.75 -2.47 22.78
N GLY A 67 -1.19 -3.57 23.28
CA GLY A 67 -1.82 -4.41 24.29
C GLY A 67 -0.98 -4.40 25.56
N ALA A 68 -1.16 -3.38 26.39
CA ALA A 68 -0.64 -3.40 27.74
C ALA A 68 -1.24 -4.61 28.48
N ARG A 69 -0.36 -5.50 28.93
CA ARG A 69 -0.61 -6.47 29.99
C ARG A 69 -1.06 -5.79 31.27
#